data_AF-A0A2S5NHW7-F1
#
_entry.id   AF-A0A2S5NHW7-F1
#
_cell.length_a   1.000
_cell.length_b   1.000
_cell.length_c   1.000
_cell.angle_alpha   90.00
_cell.angle_beta   90.00
_cell.angle_gamma   90.00
#
_symmetry.space_group_name_H-M   'P 1'
#
loop_
_entity.id
_entity.type
_entity.pdbx_description
1 polymer ?
#
loop_
_entity_poly.entity_id
_entity_poly.type
_entity_poly.pdbx_seq_one_letter_code
_entity_poly.pdbx_strand_id
1 'polypeptide(L)'
;MQEKQSLTTLNALSPLDGRYQTKLDALRPYFSEYALIKHRAWVEVEWLKALSAAKELTEIAPFSPETIQEMDVAIKNFSEADAAQ
;
A
#
# COMPACT_ATOMS: atom_id res chain seq x y z
N MET A 1 -6.95 8.01 33.61
CA MET A 1 -7.38 7.66 32.24
C MET A 1 -6.58 8.56 31.30
N GLN A 2 -5.75 8.00 30.43
CA GLN A 2 -5.06 8.81 29.43
C GLN A 2 -6.06 9.13 28.31
N GLU A 3 -6.30 10.42 28.07
CA GLU A 3 -6.92 10.87 26.83
C GLU A 3 -6.10 10.32 25.66
N LYS A 4 -6.78 9.66 24.70
CA LYS A 4 -6.16 9.24 23.45
C LYS A 4 -5.86 10.50 22.64
N GLN A 5 -4.68 11.09 22.85
CA GLN A 5 -4.23 12.26 22.12
C GLN A 5 -4.11 11.92 20.62
N SER A 6 -4.74 12.73 19.76
CA SER A 6 -4.55 12.65 18.32
C SER A 6 -3.16 13.17 17.93
N LEU A 7 -2.58 12.58 16.88
CA LEU A 7 -1.31 13.04 16.34
C LEU A 7 -1.51 14.42 15.68
N THR A 8 -0.69 15.37 16.07
CA THR A 8 -0.63 16.73 15.54
C THR A 8 0.83 17.05 15.22
N THR A 9 1.07 18.10 14.44
CA THR A 9 2.44 18.55 14.15
C THR A 9 3.23 18.98 15.39
N LEU A 10 2.53 19.45 16.43
CA LEU A 10 3.14 19.98 17.65
C LEU A 10 3.50 18.90 18.67
N ASN A 11 2.77 17.78 18.69
CA ASN A 11 3.05 16.64 19.57
C ASN A 11 3.69 15.44 18.82
N ALA A 12 4.02 15.59 17.54
CA ALA A 12 4.79 14.60 16.78
C ALA A 12 6.16 14.37 17.43
N LEU A 13 6.53 13.10 17.64
CA LEU A 13 7.80 12.73 18.27
C LEU A 13 9.00 13.12 17.39
N SER A 14 8.90 12.88 16.08
CA SER A 14 9.92 13.22 15.10
C SER A 14 9.62 14.60 14.48
N PRO A 15 10.62 15.48 14.31
CA PRO A 15 10.42 16.74 13.62
C PRO A 15 10.15 16.55 12.12
N LEU A 16 10.44 15.37 11.55
CA LEU A 16 10.15 15.05 10.15
C LEU A 16 8.63 15.02 9.90
N ASP A 17 7.85 14.50 10.86
CA ASP A 17 6.39 14.44 10.78
C ASP A 17 5.68 15.68 11.37
N GLY A 18 6.45 16.62 11.93
CA GLY A 18 5.97 17.87 12.51
C GLY A 18 6.57 19.10 11.83
N ARG A 19 7.63 19.67 12.43
CA ARG A 19 8.28 20.92 11.98
C ARG A 19 8.66 20.94 10.50
N TYR A 20 9.05 19.80 9.95
CA TYR A 20 9.55 19.67 8.58
C TYR A 20 8.60 18.93 7.64
N GLN A 21 7.36 18.65 8.06
CA GLN A 21 6.43 17.83 7.26
C GLN A 21 6.25 18.36 5.83
N THR A 22 6.12 19.68 5.66
CA THR A 22 5.84 20.31 4.36
C THR A 22 7.02 20.19 3.39
N LYS A 23 8.22 19.92 3.90
CA LYS A 23 9.42 19.65 3.08
C LYS A 23 9.49 18.20 2.62
N LEU A 24 8.73 17.31 3.25
CA LEU A 24 8.82 15.85 3.08
C LEU A 24 7.51 15.23 2.59
N ASP A 25 6.46 16.02 2.33
CA ASP A 25 5.15 15.49 1.87
C ASP A 25 5.28 14.64 0.60
N ALA A 26 6.19 14.99 -0.31
CA ALA A 26 6.48 14.19 -1.52
C ALA A 26 7.07 12.79 -1.22
N LEU A 27 7.61 12.57 -0.02
CA LEU A 27 8.17 11.28 0.40
C LEU A 27 7.13 10.36 1.06
N ARG A 28 6.02 10.91 1.56
CA ARG A 28 4.96 10.15 2.25
C ARG A 28 4.38 9.00 1.41
N PRO A 29 4.19 9.13 0.07
CA PRO A 29 3.72 8.02 -0.76
C PRO A 29 4.68 6.83 -0.87
N TYR A 30 5.92 6.93 -0.35
CA TYR A 30 6.95 5.90 -0.46
C TYR A 30 7.42 5.35 0.89
N PHE A 31 7.49 6.19 1.93
CA PHE A 31 8.12 5.84 3.21
C PHE A 31 7.18 5.86 4.41
N SER A 32 5.88 6.10 4.21
CA SER A 32 4.88 5.92 5.27
C SER A 32 4.52 4.45 5.46
N GLU A 33 3.89 4.13 6.58
CA GLU A 33 3.33 2.79 6.81
C GLU A 33 2.25 2.44 5.77
N TYR A 34 1.38 3.40 5.41
CA TYR A 34 0.45 3.26 4.29
C TYR A 34 1.19 2.90 2.98
N ALA A 35 2.27 3.61 2.66
CA ALA A 35 3.06 3.33 1.47
C ALA A 35 3.65 1.92 1.51
N LEU A 36 4.21 1.49 2.63
CA LEU A 36 4.74 0.15 2.80
C LEU A 36 3.65 -0.91 2.54
N ILE A 37 2.49 -0.76 3.16
CA ILE A 37 1.37 -1.71 3.02
C ILE A 37 0.86 -1.73 1.57
N LYS A 38 0.67 -0.57 0.96
CA LYS A 38 0.25 -0.45 -0.44
C LYS A 38 1.23 -1.14 -1.40
N HIS A 39 2.54 -0.93 -1.22
CA HIS A 39 3.54 -1.57 -2.08
C HIS A 39 3.64 -3.08 -1.83
N ARG A 40 3.42 -3.56 -0.60
CA ARG A 40 3.32 -5.00 -0.32
C ARG A 40 2.13 -5.62 -1.04
N ALA A 41 0.95 -5.04 -0.91
CA ALA A 41 -0.26 -5.52 -1.61
C ALA A 41 -0.05 -5.53 -3.13
N TRP A 42 0.57 -4.49 -3.68
CA TRP A 42 0.92 -4.44 -5.10
C TRP A 42 1.84 -5.59 -5.52
N VAL A 43 2.92 -5.84 -4.77
CA VAL A 43 3.85 -6.94 -5.06
C VAL A 43 3.16 -8.29 -4.95
N GLU A 44 2.28 -8.51 -3.97
CA GLU A 44 1.53 -9.76 -3.84
C GLU A 44 0.58 -10.01 -5.03
N VAL A 45 -0.09 -8.96 -5.51
CA VAL A 45 -0.94 -9.02 -6.71
C VAL A 45 -0.12 -9.32 -7.97
N GLU A 46 1.00 -8.62 -8.17
CA GLU A 46 1.89 -8.88 -9.31
C GLU A 46 2.53 -10.27 -9.24
N TRP A 47 2.85 -10.75 -8.03
CA TRP A 47 3.33 -12.10 -7.82
C TRP A 47 2.29 -13.14 -8.21
N LEU A 48 1.03 -12.97 -7.80
CA LEU A 48 -0.04 -13.88 -8.17
C LEU A 48 -0.33 -13.88 -9.67
N LYS A 49 -0.29 -12.70 -10.32
CA LYS A 49 -0.37 -12.57 -11.79
C LYS A 49 0.81 -13.28 -12.49
N ALA A 50 2.01 -13.16 -11.95
CA ALA A 50 3.19 -13.85 -12.49
C ALA A 50 3.07 -15.37 -12.37
N LEU A 51 2.56 -15.88 -11.25
CA LEU A 51 2.32 -17.31 -11.05
C LEU A 51 1.29 -17.87 -12.05
N SER A 52 0.18 -17.17 -12.30
CA SER A 52 -0.82 -17.64 -13.26
C SER A 52 -0.35 -17.55 -14.71
N ALA A 53 0.60 -16.66 -15.02
CA ALA A 53 1.21 -16.56 -16.34
C ALA A 53 2.33 -17.59 -16.61
N ALA A 54 2.85 -18.25 -15.57
CA ALA A 54 3.94 -19.21 -15.69
C ALA A 54 3.47 -20.52 -16.33
N LYS A 55 4.00 -20.85 -17.51
CA LYS A 55 3.57 -22.03 -18.29
C LYS A 55 4.00 -23.36 -17.66
N GLU A 56 5.01 -23.31 -16.80
CA GLU A 56 5.56 -24.47 -16.09
C GLU A 56 4.65 -24.91 -14.93
N LEU A 57 3.77 -24.03 -14.44
CA LEU A 57 2.87 -24.30 -13.30
C LEU A 57 1.50 -24.76 -13.79
N THR A 58 1.38 -26.04 -14.09
CA THR A 58 0.14 -26.62 -14.66
C THR A 58 -1.07 -26.60 -13.71
N GLU A 59 -0.83 -26.49 -12.40
CA GLU A 59 -1.85 -26.42 -11.35
C GLU A 59 -2.55 -25.05 -11.30
N ILE A 60 -1.96 -24.02 -11.91
CA ILE A 60 -2.48 -22.66 -11.92
C ILE A 60 -2.81 -22.29 -13.36
N ALA A 61 -4.09 -22.23 -13.69
CA ALA A 61 -4.52 -21.76 -15.00
C ALA A 61 -4.24 -20.25 -15.16
N PRO A 62 -3.90 -19.78 -16.38
CA PRO A 62 -3.81 -18.36 -16.67
C PRO A 62 -5.11 -17.64 -16.32
N PHE A 63 -4.98 -16.49 -15.66
CA PHE A 63 -6.13 -15.65 -15.38
C PHE A 63 -6.67 -15.00 -16.65
N SER A 64 -7.98 -14.74 -16.66
CA SER A 64 -8.61 -14.03 -17.77
C SER A 64 -8.16 -12.56 -17.79
N PRO A 65 -8.23 -11.89 -18.94
CA PRO A 65 -7.95 -10.45 -19.03
C PRO A 65 -8.79 -9.61 -18.07
N GLU A 66 -10.06 -10.01 -17.86
CA GLU A 66 -10.99 -9.35 -16.95
C GLU A 66 -10.53 -9.47 -15.50
N THR A 67 -10.11 -10.68 -15.05
CA THR A 67 -9.56 -10.87 -13.71
C THR A 67 -8.29 -10.06 -13.49
N ILE A 68 -7.38 -10.02 -14.48
CA ILE A 68 -6.16 -9.20 -14.40
C ILE A 68 -6.53 -7.71 -14.24
N GLN A 69 -7.51 -7.24 -15.02
CA GLN A 69 -7.98 -5.86 -14.93
C GLN A 69 -8.61 -5.54 -13.57
N GLU A 70 -9.39 -6.46 -12.99
CA GLU A 70 -9.95 -6.30 -11.64
C GLU A 70 -8.85 -6.16 -10.59
N MET A 71 -7.80 -6.98 -10.66
CA MET A 71 -6.64 -6.89 -9.76
C MET A 71 -5.89 -5.56 -9.91
N ASP A 72 -5.69 -5.10 -11.14
CA ASP A 72 -5.04 -3.80 -11.41
C ASP A 72 -5.86 -2.63 -10.86
N VAL A 73 -7.18 -2.68 -11.03
CA VAL A 73 -8.11 -1.69 -10.48
C VAL A 73 -8.10 -1.69 -8.95
N ALA A 74 -8.06 -2.88 -8.33
CA ALA A 74 -7.99 -3.01 -6.88
C ALA A 74 -6.74 -2.33 -6.30
N ILE A 75 -5.55 -2.59 -6.85
CA ILE A 75 -4.32 -1.96 -6.37
C ILE A 75 -4.28 -0.45 -6.70
N LYS A 76 -4.78 -0.04 -7.87
CA LYS A 76 -4.85 1.38 -8.23
C LYS A 76 -5.70 2.18 -7.25
N ASN A 77 -6.81 1.59 -6.80
CA ASN A 77 -7.76 2.21 -5.87
C ASN A 77 -7.45 1.94 -4.39
N PHE A 78 -6.35 1.24 -4.10
CA PHE A 78 -5.93 0.94 -2.73
C PHE A 78 -5.80 2.23 -1.90
N SER A 79 -6.45 2.24 -0.75
CA SER A 79 -6.67 3.42 0.09
C SER A 79 -6.14 3.24 1.51
N GLU A 80 -6.10 4.32 2.30
CA GLU A 80 -5.71 4.25 3.72
C GLU A 80 -6.66 3.38 4.55
N ALA A 81 -7.94 3.27 4.16
CA ALA A 81 -8.89 2.39 4.82
C ALA A 81 -8.54 0.91 4.65
N ASP A 82 -8.00 0.54 3.48
CA ASP A 82 -7.53 -0.81 3.21
C ASP A 82 -6.24 -1.13 3.98
N ALA A 83 -5.40 -0.11 4.21
CA ALA A 83 -4.17 -0.24 4.99
C ALA A 83 -4.37 -0.28 6.51
N ALA A 84 -5.53 0.14 7.01
CA ALA A 84 -5.81 0.26 8.44
C ALA A 84 -6.43 -1.01 9.08
N GLN A 85 -6.56 -2.10 8.32
CA GLN A 85 -7.12 -3.39 8.78
C GLN A 85 -6.08 -4.30 9.44
#